data_AF-I4HR11-F1
#
_entry.id   AF-I4HR11-F1
#
_cell.length_a   1.000
_cell.length_b   1.000
_cell.length_c   1.000
_cell.angle_alpha   90.00
_cell.angle_beta   90.00
_cell.angle_gamma   90.00
#
_symmetry.space_group_name_H-M   'P 1'
#
loop_
_entity.id
_entity.type
_entity.pdbx_description
1 polymer ?
#
loop_
_entity_poly.entity_id
_entity_poly.type
_entity_poly.pdbx_seq_one_letter_code
_entity_poly.pdbx_strand_id
1 'polypeptide(L)'
;MIKNRLIPTLALAGATSLAAMLTPVAATAITYTVNRSWSSGSNNASLVGTVDVPIGSYTINSTGTPNPFTNVNLTLTVNGNPFTLDTVVIPSGSITGTGQFLVNATSSTLTFNTNASGFYYATVRFQNSGNPFGNRQYEIGTFFDFFTSQLVNLEGSISSPGFTSVLASVSLPVTFGTAQTAQQVPEPASLFGLGVLGTLGAASTLKRKLKPSKSAEKETTKVS
;
A
#
# COMPACT_ATOMS: atom_id res chain seq x y z
N MET A 1 25.82 -76.69 -11.05
CA MET A 1 25.10 -76.17 -9.86
C MET A 1 25.25 -74.65 -9.86
N ILE A 2 24.15 -73.95 -10.11
CA ILE A 2 24.08 -72.51 -10.44
C ILE A 2 24.19 -71.66 -9.18
N LYS A 3 25.11 -70.68 -9.13
CA LYS A 3 25.08 -69.58 -8.14
C LYS A 3 25.55 -68.25 -8.75
N ASN A 4 24.76 -67.23 -8.43
CA ASN A 4 25.02 -65.79 -8.41
C ASN A 4 25.02 -65.01 -9.74
N ARG A 5 23.84 -64.45 -10.06
CA ARG A 5 23.72 -63.19 -10.81
C ARG A 5 23.28 -62.09 -9.85
N LEU A 6 24.15 -61.12 -9.59
CA LEU A 6 23.78 -59.82 -9.04
C LEU A 6 24.09 -58.79 -10.13
N ILE A 7 23.05 -58.20 -10.71
CA ILE A 7 23.17 -56.99 -11.53
C ILE A 7 22.76 -55.84 -10.61
N PRO A 8 23.64 -54.90 -10.24
CA PRO A 8 23.21 -53.69 -9.59
C PRO A 8 22.46 -52.83 -10.62
N THR A 9 21.17 -52.60 -10.35
CA THR A 9 20.34 -51.64 -11.09
C THR A 9 20.77 -50.25 -10.67
N LEU A 10 21.48 -49.55 -11.56
CA LEU A 10 21.78 -48.13 -11.41
C LEU A 10 20.53 -47.34 -11.80
N ALA A 11 19.62 -47.15 -10.84
CA ALA A 11 18.42 -46.34 -11.03
C ALA A 11 18.77 -44.85 -10.93
N LEU A 12 18.97 -44.28 -12.11
CA LEU A 12 18.35 -43.05 -12.61
C LEU A 12 18.30 -41.84 -11.65
N ALA A 13 19.12 -40.84 -12.01
CA ALA A 13 19.12 -39.48 -11.50
C ALA A 13 17.70 -38.93 -11.28
N GLY A 14 17.31 -38.81 -10.01
CA GLY A 14 16.26 -37.89 -9.61
C GLY A 14 16.80 -36.48 -9.77
N ALA A 15 16.34 -35.80 -10.83
CA ALA A 15 16.52 -34.38 -11.00
C ALA A 15 15.96 -33.67 -9.75
N THR A 16 16.84 -33.33 -8.80
CA THR A 16 16.53 -32.31 -7.81
C THR A 16 16.43 -31.02 -8.60
N SER A 17 15.18 -30.66 -8.89
CA SER A 17 14.81 -29.44 -9.57
C SER A 17 15.67 -28.30 -9.06
N LEU A 18 16.31 -27.64 -10.01
CA LEU A 18 16.93 -26.34 -9.94
C LEU A 18 15.87 -25.29 -9.54
N ALA A 19 15.31 -25.41 -8.33
CA ALA A 19 14.74 -24.30 -7.59
C ALA A 19 15.91 -23.56 -6.91
N ALA A 20 16.89 -23.17 -7.73
CA ALA A 20 17.90 -22.22 -7.33
C ALA A 20 17.19 -20.90 -7.10
N MET A 21 16.88 -20.64 -5.84
CA MET A 21 17.07 -19.34 -5.21
C MET A 21 16.74 -18.14 -6.11
N LEU A 22 15.48 -18.02 -6.54
CA LEU A 22 14.90 -16.70 -6.67
C LEU A 22 14.70 -16.22 -5.23
N THR A 23 15.68 -15.50 -4.69
CA THR A 23 15.38 -14.53 -3.64
C THR A 23 14.16 -13.75 -4.16
N PRO A 24 13.02 -13.76 -3.46
CA PRO A 24 11.93 -12.89 -3.86
C PRO A 24 12.53 -11.48 -3.81
N VAL A 25 12.72 -10.86 -4.98
CA VAL A 25 12.75 -9.40 -5.04
C VAL A 25 11.48 -9.02 -4.30
N ALA A 26 11.62 -8.41 -3.12
CA ALA A 26 10.49 -8.01 -2.32
C ALA A 26 9.57 -7.22 -3.25
N ALA A 27 8.44 -7.81 -3.63
CA ALA A 27 7.53 -7.19 -4.56
C ALA A 27 7.18 -5.84 -3.96
N THR A 28 7.48 -4.76 -4.68
CA THR A 28 7.26 -3.41 -4.18
C THR A 28 5.78 -3.27 -3.81
N ALA A 29 5.52 -2.90 -2.56
CA ALA A 29 4.15 -2.70 -2.10
C ALA A 29 3.51 -1.54 -2.86
N ILE A 30 2.24 -1.70 -3.26
CA ILE A 30 1.41 -0.62 -3.78
C ILE A 30 0.62 -0.03 -2.63
N THR A 31 0.54 1.30 -2.59
CA THR A 31 -0.34 2.04 -1.70
C THR A 31 -1.76 2.06 -2.24
N TYR A 32 -2.71 1.59 -1.45
CA TYR A 32 -4.14 1.66 -1.75
C TYR A 32 -4.81 2.68 -0.85
N THR A 33 -5.56 3.59 -1.43
CA THR A 33 -6.45 4.50 -0.71
C THR A 33 -7.71 3.75 -0.31
N VAL A 34 -8.04 3.82 0.98
CA VAL A 34 -9.26 3.28 1.58
C VAL A 34 -10.19 4.46 1.87
N ASN A 35 -11.44 4.34 1.43
CA ASN A 35 -12.50 5.30 1.74
C ASN A 35 -13.82 4.53 1.85
N ARG A 36 -14.16 4.12 3.07
CA ARG A 36 -15.36 3.33 3.38
C ARG A 36 -16.23 4.06 4.38
N SER A 37 -17.53 3.86 4.31
CA SER A 37 -18.49 4.34 5.30
C SER A 37 -19.65 3.37 5.45
N TRP A 38 -20.13 3.21 6.67
CA TRP A 38 -21.26 2.35 7.01
C TRP A 38 -22.01 2.91 8.21
N SER A 39 -23.22 2.39 8.47
CA SER A 39 -24.08 2.86 9.55
C SER A 39 -24.90 1.72 10.14
N SER A 40 -25.32 1.91 11.39
CA SER A 40 -26.17 0.97 12.12
C SER A 40 -27.06 1.76 13.09
N GLY A 41 -28.36 1.79 12.82
CA GLY A 41 -29.29 2.65 13.57
C GLY A 41 -28.88 4.13 13.47
N SER A 42 -28.71 4.78 14.63
CA SER A 42 -28.27 6.18 14.73
C SER A 42 -26.76 6.37 14.65
N ASN A 43 -25.98 5.29 14.63
CA ASN A 43 -24.53 5.35 14.65
C ASN A 43 -23.95 5.29 13.23
N ASN A 44 -22.88 6.04 13.00
CA ASN A 44 -22.14 6.05 11.74
C ASN A 44 -20.67 5.75 11.98
N ALA A 45 -20.03 5.17 10.97
CA ALA A 45 -18.62 4.92 10.96
C ALA A 45 -18.02 5.13 9.57
N SER A 46 -16.76 5.57 9.53
CA SER A 46 -15.99 5.70 8.30
C SER A 46 -14.54 5.28 8.52
N LEU A 47 -13.94 4.69 7.49
CA LEU A 47 -12.55 4.28 7.47
C LEU A 47 -11.86 4.94 6.28
N VAL A 48 -10.92 5.83 6.56
CA VAL A 48 -10.21 6.60 5.53
C VAL A 48 -8.71 6.52 5.75
N GLY A 49 -7.93 6.35 4.70
CA GLY A 49 -6.46 6.38 4.78
C GLY A 49 -5.82 5.50 3.73
N THR A 50 -4.69 4.89 4.07
CA THR A 50 -3.92 4.06 3.15
C THR A 50 -3.47 2.74 3.77
N VAL A 51 -3.31 1.74 2.91
CA VAL A 51 -2.62 0.48 3.24
C VAL A 51 -1.65 0.13 2.13
N ASP A 52 -0.47 -0.38 2.49
CA ASP A 52 0.51 -0.86 1.51
C ASP A 52 0.46 -2.39 1.45
N VAL A 53 0.26 -2.92 0.24
CA VAL A 53 0.18 -4.37 -0.01
C VAL A 53 0.92 -4.68 -1.32
N PRO A 54 1.88 -5.62 -1.33
CA PRO A 54 2.48 -6.07 -2.58
C PRO A 54 1.44 -6.69 -3.51
N ILE A 55 1.65 -6.56 -4.83
CA ILE A 55 0.77 -7.18 -5.83
C ILE A 55 0.81 -8.70 -5.64
N GLY A 56 -0.35 -9.32 -5.58
CA GLY A 56 -0.47 -10.75 -5.43
C GLY A 56 -1.81 -11.19 -4.85
N SER A 57 -1.96 -12.51 -4.76
CA SER A 57 -3.06 -13.15 -4.07
C SER A 57 -2.54 -13.83 -2.81
N TYR A 58 -3.16 -13.53 -1.68
CA TYR A 58 -2.75 -14.01 -0.36
C TYR A 58 -3.92 -14.66 0.34
N THR A 59 -3.62 -15.73 1.07
CA THR A 59 -4.58 -16.46 1.88
C THR A 59 -4.13 -16.38 3.33
N ILE A 60 -4.81 -15.57 4.14
CA ILE A 60 -4.59 -15.48 5.58
C ILE A 60 -5.40 -16.62 6.23
N ASN A 61 -4.72 -17.47 6.98
CA ASN A 61 -5.32 -18.58 7.73
C ASN A 61 -5.38 -18.28 9.24
N SER A 62 -5.74 -19.26 10.04
CA SER A 62 -5.86 -19.16 11.51
C SER A 62 -4.56 -18.77 12.24
N THR A 63 -3.40 -18.87 11.60
CA THR A 63 -2.10 -18.43 12.15
C THR A 63 -1.78 -16.97 11.84
N GLY A 64 -2.63 -16.29 11.05
CA GLY A 64 -2.39 -14.94 10.57
C GLY A 64 -1.27 -14.80 9.55
N THR A 65 -0.75 -15.92 9.03
CA THR A 65 0.38 -15.94 8.09
C THR A 65 -0.02 -16.58 6.76
N PRO A 66 0.40 -16.03 5.60
CA PRO A 66 1.09 -14.75 5.43
C PRO A 66 0.18 -13.54 5.70
N ASN A 67 0.74 -12.49 6.32
CA ASN A 67 0.10 -11.18 6.43
C ASN A 67 0.72 -10.25 5.35
N PRO A 68 -0.03 -9.85 4.31
CA PRO A 68 0.53 -9.08 3.20
C PRO A 68 0.56 -7.56 3.44
N PHE A 69 0.02 -7.07 4.56
CA PHE A 69 -0.02 -5.64 4.87
C PHE A 69 1.34 -5.18 5.41
N THR A 70 2.09 -4.41 4.61
CA THR A 70 3.42 -3.91 4.98
C THR A 70 3.37 -2.58 5.73
N ASN A 71 2.28 -1.83 5.54
CA ASN A 71 2.03 -0.55 6.21
C ASN A 71 0.53 -0.31 6.29
N VAL A 72 0.08 0.28 7.40
CA VAL A 72 -1.32 0.63 7.64
C VAL A 72 -1.36 2.02 8.23
N ASN A 73 -2.09 2.93 7.59
CA ASN A 73 -2.31 4.27 8.08
C ASN A 73 -3.78 4.63 7.82
N LEU A 74 -4.65 4.16 8.70
CA LEU A 74 -6.09 4.34 8.59
C LEU A 74 -6.60 5.18 9.74
N THR A 75 -7.60 6.02 9.46
CA THR A 75 -8.39 6.75 10.44
C THR A 75 -9.80 6.17 10.44
N LEU A 76 -10.14 5.48 11.52
CA LEU A 76 -11.50 5.06 11.82
C LEU A 76 -12.21 6.19 12.57
N THR A 77 -13.32 6.67 12.06
CA THR A 77 -14.17 7.65 12.75
C THR A 77 -15.49 7.00 13.10
N VAL A 78 -15.88 7.01 14.37
CA VAL A 78 -17.18 6.49 14.84
C VAL A 78 -17.94 7.61 15.53
N ASN A 79 -19.13 7.95 15.03
CA ASN A 79 -19.96 9.06 15.55
C ASN A 79 -19.15 10.37 15.72
N GLY A 80 -18.29 10.68 14.75
CA GLY A 80 -17.43 11.87 14.77
C GLY A 80 -16.16 11.76 15.63
N ASN A 81 -15.89 10.61 16.27
CA ASN A 81 -14.68 10.40 17.07
C ASN A 81 -13.62 9.64 16.26
N PRO A 82 -12.47 10.25 15.89
CA PRO A 82 -11.43 9.62 15.10
C PRO A 82 -10.43 8.81 15.93
N PHE A 83 -9.95 7.71 15.36
CA PHE A 83 -8.95 6.80 15.91
C PHE A 83 -7.99 6.35 14.80
N THR A 84 -6.70 6.27 15.10
CA THR A 84 -5.72 5.71 14.16
C THR A 84 -5.69 4.18 14.28
N LEU A 85 -5.67 3.50 13.14
CA LEU A 85 -5.37 2.07 13.02
C LEU A 85 -4.08 1.92 12.21
N ASP A 86 -3.13 1.18 12.74
CA ASP A 86 -1.74 1.12 12.27
C ASP A 86 -1.21 -0.33 12.16
N THR A 87 -2.05 -1.32 12.47
CA THR A 87 -1.67 -2.72 12.39
C THR A 87 -2.83 -3.61 11.97
N VAL A 88 -2.50 -4.70 11.28
CA VAL A 88 -3.43 -5.80 10.99
C VAL A 88 -3.09 -6.98 11.88
N VAL A 89 -4.09 -7.48 12.60
CA VAL A 89 -3.96 -8.66 13.46
C VAL A 89 -5.03 -9.69 13.11
N ILE A 90 -4.71 -10.96 13.36
CA ILE A 90 -5.67 -12.06 13.40
C ILE A 90 -5.75 -12.53 14.86
N PRO A 91 -6.66 -11.97 15.67
CA PRO A 91 -6.87 -12.45 17.04
C PRO A 91 -7.26 -13.92 17.04
N SER A 92 -6.92 -14.64 18.11
CA SER A 92 -7.31 -16.03 18.27
C SER A 92 -8.82 -16.19 18.11
N GLY A 93 -9.22 -17.13 17.25
CA GLY A 93 -10.62 -17.37 16.91
C GLY A 93 -11.17 -16.53 15.76
N SER A 94 -10.48 -15.51 15.24
CA SER A 94 -11.01 -14.69 14.12
C SER A 94 -11.06 -15.44 12.78
N ILE A 95 -10.22 -16.46 12.64
CA ILE A 95 -10.26 -17.42 11.55
C ILE A 95 -10.21 -18.82 12.17
N THR A 96 -11.22 -19.65 11.91
CA THR A 96 -11.37 -20.96 12.55
C THR A 96 -11.40 -22.11 11.53
N GLY A 97 -10.91 -23.28 11.96
CA GLY A 97 -10.89 -24.50 11.13
C GLY A 97 -10.31 -24.29 9.74
N THR A 98 -11.11 -24.54 8.70
CA THR A 98 -10.72 -24.37 7.30
C THR A 98 -11.05 -22.99 6.72
N GLY A 99 -11.55 -22.06 7.54
CA GLY A 99 -11.84 -20.69 7.15
C GLY A 99 -10.59 -19.99 6.64
N GLN A 100 -10.76 -19.16 5.60
CA GLN A 100 -9.68 -18.37 5.03
C GLN A 100 -10.15 -16.95 4.71
N PHE A 101 -9.28 -15.98 4.97
CA PHE A 101 -9.45 -14.62 4.49
C PHE A 101 -8.54 -14.40 3.28
N LEU A 102 -9.11 -13.97 2.16
CA LEU A 102 -8.41 -13.84 0.89
C LEU A 102 -8.19 -12.36 0.60
N VAL A 103 -6.93 -12.01 0.32
CA VAL A 103 -6.52 -10.68 -0.10
C VAL A 103 -6.03 -10.77 -1.54
N ASN A 104 -6.63 -9.99 -2.43
CA ASN A 104 -6.20 -9.89 -3.81
C ASN A 104 -5.81 -8.44 -4.13
N ALA A 105 -4.51 -8.23 -4.32
CA ALA A 105 -3.89 -6.94 -4.58
C ALA A 105 -3.46 -6.88 -6.06
N THR A 106 -3.97 -5.90 -6.79
CA THR A 106 -3.68 -5.66 -8.22
C THR A 106 -3.15 -4.25 -8.41
N SER A 107 -2.63 -3.92 -9.60
CA SER A 107 -2.17 -2.55 -9.88
C SER A 107 -3.24 -1.45 -9.74
N SER A 108 -4.53 -1.81 -9.63
CA SER A 108 -5.64 -0.85 -9.55
C SER A 108 -6.49 -0.99 -8.28
N THR A 109 -6.63 -2.19 -7.72
CA THR A 109 -7.56 -2.46 -6.63
C THR A 109 -7.01 -3.46 -5.62
N LEU A 110 -7.40 -3.25 -4.36
CA LEU A 110 -7.24 -4.19 -3.26
C LEU A 110 -8.63 -4.75 -2.92
N THR A 111 -8.80 -6.06 -3.08
CA THR A 111 -10.08 -6.74 -2.90
C THR A 111 -9.98 -7.78 -1.79
N PHE A 112 -10.99 -7.84 -0.94
CA PHE A 112 -11.11 -8.83 0.13
C PHE A 112 -12.22 -9.83 -0.17
N ASN A 113 -11.98 -11.08 0.18
CA ASN A 113 -12.98 -12.16 0.12
C ASN A 113 -12.74 -13.15 1.26
N THR A 114 -13.64 -14.11 1.41
CA THR A 114 -13.49 -15.20 2.36
C THR A 114 -13.79 -16.53 1.70
N ASN A 115 -13.19 -17.59 2.23
CA ASN A 115 -13.61 -18.95 2.01
C ASN A 115 -13.98 -19.51 3.38
N ALA A 116 -15.26 -19.37 3.70
CA ALA A 116 -15.85 -19.71 4.99
C ALA A 116 -17.05 -20.63 4.74
N SER A 117 -17.15 -21.71 5.52
CA SER A 117 -18.24 -22.68 5.38
C SER A 117 -18.55 -23.36 6.70
N GLY A 118 -19.80 -23.78 6.89
CA GLY A 118 -20.26 -24.35 8.16
C GLY A 118 -20.07 -23.36 9.32
N PHE A 119 -19.29 -23.75 10.32
CA PHE A 119 -18.94 -22.92 11.48
C PHE A 119 -17.58 -22.22 11.36
N TYR A 120 -16.91 -22.37 10.21
CA TYR A 120 -15.58 -21.83 9.98
C TYR A 120 -15.67 -20.43 9.37
N TYR A 121 -15.67 -19.44 10.25
CA TYR A 121 -15.69 -18.03 9.90
C TYR A 121 -14.26 -17.49 9.71
N ALA A 122 -14.14 -16.36 9.02
CA ALA A 122 -12.86 -15.76 8.68
C ALA A 122 -12.96 -14.24 8.59
N THR A 123 -12.28 -13.56 9.50
CA THR A 123 -12.24 -12.10 9.57
C THR A 123 -10.81 -11.60 9.70
N VAL A 124 -10.59 -10.37 9.24
CA VAL A 124 -9.35 -9.63 9.45
C VAL A 124 -9.64 -8.39 10.26
N ARG A 125 -8.74 -8.04 11.19
CA ARG A 125 -8.89 -6.88 12.06
C ARG A 125 -7.78 -5.88 11.82
N PHE A 126 -8.17 -4.64 11.57
CA PHE A 126 -7.33 -3.46 11.63
C PHE A 126 -7.52 -2.82 13.00
N GLN A 127 -6.43 -2.57 13.72
CA GLN A 127 -6.49 -2.00 15.07
C GLN A 127 -5.39 -0.99 15.32
N ASN A 128 -5.50 -0.27 16.43
CA ASN A 128 -4.43 0.54 16.98
C ASN A 128 -3.46 -0.33 17.79
N SER A 129 -2.18 -0.30 17.45
CA SER A 129 -1.10 -1.08 18.08
C SER A 129 -0.88 -0.72 19.55
N GLY A 130 -1.11 0.54 19.92
CA GLY A 130 -1.09 1.03 21.31
C GLY A 130 -2.30 0.60 22.14
N ASN A 131 -3.25 -0.13 21.56
CA ASN A 131 -4.48 -0.58 22.21
C ASN A 131 -4.76 -2.06 21.94
N PRO A 132 -3.96 -2.97 22.52
CA PRO A 132 -4.02 -4.39 22.22
C PRO A 132 -5.31 -5.07 22.68
N PHE A 133 -6.11 -4.41 23.52
CA PHE A 133 -7.37 -4.93 24.07
C PHE A 133 -8.60 -4.61 23.19
N GLY A 134 -8.41 -4.10 21.97
CA GLY A 134 -9.40 -4.23 20.88
C GLY A 134 -10.63 -3.32 20.96
N ASN A 135 -10.63 -2.27 21.77
CA ASN A 135 -11.76 -1.33 21.80
C ASN A 135 -11.63 -0.16 20.81
N ARG A 136 -10.65 -0.20 19.89
CA ARG A 136 -10.50 0.69 18.73
C ARG A 136 -10.06 -0.12 17.52
N GLN A 137 -11.04 -0.66 16.80
CA GLN A 137 -10.78 -1.60 15.73
C GLN A 137 -11.84 -1.53 14.64
N TYR A 138 -11.41 -1.88 13.44
CA TYR A 138 -12.26 -2.18 12.29
C TYR A 138 -12.05 -3.65 11.91
N GLU A 139 -13.12 -4.37 11.67
CA GLU A 139 -13.11 -5.79 11.33
C GLU A 139 -14.01 -6.03 10.12
N ILE A 140 -13.56 -6.89 9.21
CA ILE A 140 -14.31 -7.25 8.01
C ILE A 140 -14.10 -8.71 7.67
N GLY A 141 -15.14 -9.36 7.15
CA GLY A 141 -15.08 -10.72 6.67
C GLY A 141 -16.40 -11.46 6.86
N THR A 142 -16.31 -12.77 6.99
CA THR A 142 -17.44 -13.63 7.31
C THR A 142 -17.39 -13.93 8.80
N PHE A 143 -18.50 -13.68 9.49
CA PHE A 143 -18.72 -13.92 10.90
C PHE A 143 -19.70 -15.08 11.08
N PHE A 144 -19.64 -15.74 12.23
CA PHE A 144 -20.68 -16.66 12.66
C PHE A 144 -21.69 -15.93 13.55
N ASP A 145 -22.94 -15.87 13.12
CA ASP A 145 -24.04 -15.37 13.94
C ASP A 145 -24.57 -16.50 14.84
N PHE A 146 -24.32 -16.37 16.13
CA PHE A 146 -24.73 -17.36 17.14
C PHE A 146 -26.24 -17.44 17.35
N PHE A 147 -27.00 -16.40 16.97
CA PHE A 147 -28.46 -16.40 17.13
C PHE A 147 -29.14 -17.15 16.00
N THR A 148 -28.66 -16.95 14.77
CA THR A 148 -29.22 -17.61 13.58
C THR A 148 -28.49 -18.90 13.20
N SER A 149 -27.32 -19.16 13.80
CA SER A 149 -26.42 -20.25 13.45
C SER A 149 -26.02 -20.24 11.97
N GLN A 150 -25.85 -19.03 11.41
CA GLN A 150 -25.50 -18.82 10.02
C GLN A 150 -24.22 -17.99 9.88
N LEU A 151 -23.54 -18.17 8.74
CA LEU A 151 -22.44 -17.31 8.35
C LEU A 151 -23.00 -16.04 7.70
N VAL A 152 -22.50 -14.89 8.14
CA VAL A 152 -22.90 -13.57 7.64
C VAL A 152 -21.67 -12.75 7.29
N ASN A 153 -21.72 -12.04 6.18
CA ASN A 153 -20.64 -11.16 5.75
C ASN A 153 -20.88 -9.77 6.32
N LEU A 154 -19.98 -9.31 7.18
CA LEU A 154 -20.11 -8.03 7.86
C LEU A 154 -18.85 -7.18 7.72
N GLU A 155 -19.03 -5.88 7.81
CA GLU A 155 -18.00 -4.94 8.20
C GLU A 155 -18.42 -4.22 9.49
N GLY A 156 -17.45 -3.94 10.34
CA GLY A 156 -17.73 -3.51 11.70
C GLY A 156 -16.65 -2.66 12.31
N SER A 157 -17.05 -1.74 13.19
CA SER A 157 -16.14 -1.03 14.09
C SER A 157 -16.55 -1.16 15.54
N ILE A 158 -15.56 -1.14 16.42
CA ILE A 158 -15.74 -0.91 17.85
C ILE A 158 -14.86 0.29 18.24
N SER A 159 -15.45 1.26 18.96
CA SER A 159 -14.75 2.44 19.47
C SER A 159 -14.90 2.64 20.98
N SER A 160 -13.87 3.20 21.61
CA SER A 160 -13.84 3.65 23.00
C SER A 160 -13.34 5.10 23.13
N PRO A 161 -13.83 5.88 24.12
CA PRO A 161 -14.71 5.49 25.23
C PRO A 161 -16.17 5.19 24.80
N GLY A 162 -16.89 4.39 25.60
CA GLY A 162 -18.33 4.12 25.41
C GLY A 162 -18.71 2.84 24.65
N PHE A 163 -17.74 2.01 24.22
CA PHE A 163 -17.96 0.73 23.53
C PHE A 163 -19.05 0.79 22.46
N THR A 164 -18.93 1.76 21.55
CA THR A 164 -19.87 1.89 20.44
C THR A 164 -19.49 0.90 19.35
N SER A 165 -20.44 0.03 18.98
CA SER A 165 -20.32 -0.85 17.82
C SER A 165 -21.18 -0.35 16.67
N VAL A 166 -20.63 -0.39 15.46
CA VAL A 166 -21.36 -0.07 14.21
C VAL A 166 -21.10 -1.20 13.25
N LEU A 167 -22.14 -1.98 12.94
CA LEU A 167 -22.08 -3.17 12.10
C LEU A 167 -22.98 -3.01 10.89
N ALA A 168 -22.49 -3.40 9.72
CA ALA A 168 -23.23 -3.42 8.47
C ALA A 168 -22.94 -4.69 7.67
N SER A 169 -23.91 -5.14 6.88
CA SER A 169 -23.71 -6.22 5.92
C SER A 169 -22.80 -5.76 4.79
N VAL A 170 -21.84 -6.61 4.39
CA VAL A 170 -20.98 -6.37 3.23
C VAL A 170 -21.11 -7.51 2.22
N SER A 171 -21.10 -7.19 0.92
CA SER A 171 -21.06 -8.21 -0.14
C SER A 171 -19.61 -8.57 -0.45
N LEU A 172 -19.26 -9.85 -0.35
CA LEU A 172 -17.93 -10.36 -0.70
C LEU A 172 -17.98 -11.06 -2.07
N PRO A 173 -16.96 -10.89 -2.93
CA PRO A 173 -15.74 -10.09 -2.73
C PRO A 173 -16.01 -8.57 -2.73
N VAL A 174 -15.28 -7.83 -1.90
CA VAL A 174 -15.42 -6.37 -1.75
C VAL A 174 -14.12 -5.66 -2.13
N THR A 175 -14.22 -4.59 -2.92
CA THR A 175 -13.10 -3.66 -3.11
C THR A 175 -12.88 -2.87 -1.83
N PHE A 176 -11.76 -3.13 -1.16
CA PHE A 176 -11.38 -2.46 0.08
C PHE A 176 -10.69 -1.11 -0.18
N GLY A 177 -9.87 -1.03 -1.24
CA GLY A 177 -9.19 0.19 -1.63
C GLY A 177 -8.79 0.22 -3.10
N THR A 178 -8.44 1.41 -3.58
CA THR A 178 -7.98 1.67 -4.96
C THR A 178 -6.53 2.11 -4.94
N ALA A 179 -5.72 1.60 -5.86
CA ALA A 179 -4.31 1.94 -5.94
C ALA A 179 -4.13 3.44 -6.16
N GLN A 180 -3.22 4.05 -5.40
CA GLN A 180 -2.83 5.44 -5.61
C GLN A 180 -1.94 5.49 -6.85
N THR A 181 -2.52 5.89 -7.98
CA THR A 181 -1.70 6.26 -9.14
C THR A 181 -0.91 7.50 -8.79
N ALA A 182 0.41 7.46 -8.90
CA ALA A 182 1.23 8.65 -8.83
C ALA A 182 0.69 9.64 -9.88
N GLN A 183 0.02 10.69 -9.42
CA GLN A 183 -0.38 11.77 -10.28
C GLN A 183 0.91 12.35 -10.84
N GLN A 184 1.15 12.17 -12.15
CA GLN A 184 2.19 12.91 -12.85
C GLN A 184 1.85 14.38 -12.63
N VAL A 185 2.54 15.02 -11.68
CA VAL A 185 2.57 16.47 -11.60
C VAL A 185 3.15 16.91 -12.94
N PRO A 186 2.43 17.69 -13.76
CA PRO A 186 3.01 18.25 -14.96
C PRO A 186 4.26 19.00 -14.52
N GLU A 187 5.44 18.59 -15.00
CA GLU A 187 6.65 19.38 -14.78
C GLU A 187 6.31 20.83 -15.11
N PRO A 188 6.58 21.79 -14.21
CA PRO A 188 6.38 23.17 -14.57
C PRO A 188 7.17 23.40 -15.86
N ALA A 189 6.50 23.97 -16.88
CA ALA A 189 7.09 24.40 -18.14
C ALA A 189 8.10 25.55 -17.94
N SER A 190 8.85 25.52 -16.85
CA SER A 190 9.85 26.49 -16.42
C SER A 190 11.25 26.15 -16.94
N LEU A 191 11.41 25.13 -17.78
CA LEU A 191 12.68 24.94 -18.52
C LEU A 191 12.81 25.92 -19.71
N PHE A 192 11.72 26.51 -20.19
CA PHE A 192 11.77 27.50 -21.28
C PHE A 192 11.96 28.95 -20.82
N GLY A 193 11.89 29.23 -19.50
CA GLY A 193 12.02 30.58 -18.94
C GLY A 193 13.47 31.05 -18.74
N LEU A 194 14.46 30.16 -18.63
CA LEU A 194 15.86 30.54 -18.40
C LEU A 194 16.66 30.80 -19.70
N GLY A 195 16.12 30.46 -20.86
CA GLY A 195 16.79 30.70 -22.15
C GLY A 195 16.76 32.15 -22.63
N VAL A 196 15.83 32.96 -22.16
CA VAL A 196 15.60 34.33 -22.67
C VAL A 196 16.35 35.41 -21.89
N LEU A 197 16.84 35.10 -20.67
CA LEU A 197 17.67 36.03 -19.89
C LEU A 197 19.16 36.02 -20.28
N GLY A 198 19.61 35.03 -21.06
CA GLY A 198 21.02 34.85 -21.44
C GLY A 198 21.52 35.80 -22.54
N THR A 199 20.65 36.44 -23.33
CA THR A 199 21.07 37.29 -24.47
C THR A 199 21.08 38.79 -24.15
N LEU A 200 20.43 39.23 -23.06
CA LEU A 200 20.45 40.64 -22.64
C LEU A 200 21.66 41.00 -21.76
N GLY A 201 22.29 40.03 -21.07
CA GLY A 201 23.41 40.28 -20.15
C GLY A 201 24.78 40.48 -20.82
N ALA A 202 25.01 39.87 -21.99
CA ALA A 202 26.33 39.89 -22.64
C ALA A 202 26.59 41.15 -23.51
N ALA A 203 25.54 41.86 -23.94
CA ALA A 203 25.69 43.07 -24.77
C ALA A 203 26.01 44.33 -23.94
N SER A 204 25.77 44.34 -22.63
CA SER A 204 25.87 45.54 -21.78
C SER A 204 27.32 45.90 -21.36
N THR A 205 28.27 44.96 -21.46
CA THR A 205 29.68 45.23 -21.06
C THR A 205 30.59 45.66 -22.22
N LEU A 206 30.15 45.56 -23.48
CA LEU A 206 30.98 45.93 -24.63
C LEU A 206 31.00 47.44 -24.97
N LYS A 207 30.12 48.26 -24.38
CA LYS A 207 30.11 49.72 -24.65
C LYS A 207 31.06 50.56 -23.79
N ARG A 208 31.67 50.03 -22.72
CA ARG A 208 32.56 50.83 -21.85
C ARG A 208 34.06 50.76 -22.21
N LYS A 209 34.47 49.87 -23.13
CA LYS A 209 35.89 49.68 -23.47
C LYS A 209 36.36 50.40 -24.75
N LEU A 210 35.49 51.10 -25.47
CA LEU A 210 35.87 51.88 -26.65
C LEU A 210 35.85 53.39 -26.36
N LYS A 211 36.88 53.87 -25.66
CA LYS A 211 37.39 55.23 -25.90
C LYS A 211 38.92 55.17 -25.93
N PRO A 212 39.55 55.18 -27.11
CA PRO A 212 40.96 55.51 -27.23
C PRO A 212 41.08 57.03 -27.09
N SER A 213 41.63 57.51 -25.98
CA SER A 213 42.14 58.88 -25.91
C SER A 213 43.41 58.95 -26.75
N LYS A 214 43.21 59.39 -27.98
CA LYS A 214 44.17 59.83 -28.99
C LYS A 214 45.43 60.46 -28.38
N SER A 215 46.59 59.84 -28.62
CA SER A 215 47.89 60.50 -28.61
C SER A 215 48.14 61.06 -30.02
N ALA A 216 48.50 62.33 -30.12
CA ALA A 216 49.03 62.95 -31.32
C ALA A 216 50.09 63.97 -30.89
N GLU A 217 51.32 63.47 -30.80
CA GLU A 217 52.54 64.25 -30.87
C GLU A 217 52.81 64.66 -32.34
N LYS A 218 53.68 65.68 -32.52
CA LYS A 218 54.28 66.23 -33.76
C LYS A 218 53.60 67.53 -34.26
N GLU A 219 54.25 68.66 -34.57
CA GLU A 219 55.62 69.20 -34.46
C GLU A 219 55.52 70.68 -34.93
N THR A 220 56.46 71.52 -34.44
CA THR A 220 56.91 72.88 -34.82
C THR A 220 56.15 73.75 -35.86
N THR A 221 56.05 75.07 -35.61
CA THR A 221 56.67 76.16 -36.42
C THR A 221 56.56 77.53 -35.70
N LYS A 222 57.58 78.35 -35.95
CA LYS A 222 58.02 79.68 -35.48
C LYS A 222 57.06 80.87 -35.82
N VAL A 223 57.50 82.08 -35.40
CA VAL A 223 57.16 83.46 -35.86
C VAL A 223 56.20 84.20 -34.90
N SER A 224 56.45 85.39 -34.35
CA SER A 224 57.52 86.41 -34.43
C SER A 224 57.62 87.15 -33.10
#